data_AF-A0A0M3IWX9-F1
#
_entry.id   AF-A0A0M3IWX9-F1
#
_cell.length_a   1.000
_cell.length_b   1.000
_cell.length_c   1.000
_cell.angle_alpha   90.00
_cell.angle_beta   90.00
_cell.angle_gamma   90.00
#
_symmetry.space_group_name_H-M   'P 1'
#
loop_
_entity.id
_entity.type
_entity.pdbx_description
1 polymer ?
#
loop_
_entity_poly.entity_id
_entity_poly.type
_entity_poly.pdbx_seq_one_letter_code
_entity_poly.pdbx_strand_id
1 'polypeptide(L)' 'MGNERVVILVIYRGDRATIDMDKKLSTWELAVFEFSHEKYNNELIDMQVIGTEILDQQMIKDGQKMTPYFAAGDL' A
#
# COMPACT_ATOMS: atom_id res chain seq x y z
N MET A 1 13.84 -7.51 31.65
CA MET A 1 14.42 -7.85 30.33
C MET A 1 13.58 -7.14 29.29
N GLY A 2 14.17 -6.23 28.50
CA GLY A 2 13.45 -5.51 27.46
C GLY A 2 13.14 -6.47 26.30
N ASN A 3 11.89 -6.47 25.83
CA ASN A 3 11.54 -7.22 24.63
C ASN A 3 12.18 -6.53 23.41
N GLU A 4 13.30 -7.05 22.94
CA GLU A 4 13.90 -6.62 21.68
C GLU A 4 12.98 -7.03 20.52
N ARG A 5 12.52 -6.04 19.74
CA ARG A 5 11.76 -6.28 18.51
C ARG A 5 12.75 -6.34 17.36
N VAL A 6 12.83 -7.50 16.71
CA VAL A 6 13.64 -7.68 15.49
C VAL A 6 12.88 -7.10 14.31
N VAL A 7 13.53 -6.22 13.55
CA VAL A 7 12.99 -5.65 12.32
C VAL A 7 13.75 -6.23 11.13
N ILE A 8 13.03 -6.80 10.18
CA ILE A 8 13.59 -7.28 8.92
C ILE A 8 13.08 -6.35 7.82
N LEU A 9 14.01 -5.66 7.15
CA LEU A 9 13.69 -4.79 6.03
C LEU A 9 14.05 -5.49 4.71
N VAL A 10 13.06 -5.63 3.84
CA VAL A 10 13.24 -6.14 2.47
C VAL A 10 12.87 -5.03 1.50
N ILE A 11 13.78 -4.70 0.58
CA ILE A 11 13.57 -3.66 -0.42
C ILE A 11 13.48 -4.32 -1.79
N TYR A 12 12.36 -4.11 -2.47
CA TYR A 12 12.20 -4.50 -3.87
C TYR A 12 12.33 -3.27 -4.77
N ARG A 13 13.18 -3.36 -5.80
CA ARG A 13 13.35 -2.31 -6.83
C ARG A 13 13.21 -2.96 -8.20
N GLY A 14 12.10 -2.70 -8.87
CA GLY A 14 11.90 -3.09 -10.26
C GLY A 14 12.35 -1.98 -11.22
N ASP A 15 12.96 -2.37 -12.34
CA ASP A 15 13.22 -1.45 -13.44
C ASP A 15 11.93 -1.25 -14.25
N ARG A 16 11.46 -0.01 -14.33
CA ARG A 16 10.23 0.40 -15.05
C ARG A 16 10.54 0.70 -16.51
N ALA A 17 11.35 -0.15 -17.15
CA ALA A 17 11.88 0.07 -18.49
C ALA A 17 10.79 0.16 -19.58
N THR A 18 9.60 -0.39 -19.34
CA THR A 18 8.46 -0.34 -20.26
C THR A 18 7.15 -0.13 -19.52
N ILE A 19 6.14 0.38 -20.22
CA ILE A 19 4.77 0.56 -19.69
C ILE A 19 4.17 -0.77 -19.23
N ASP A 20 4.44 -1.87 -19.95
CA ASP A 20 3.98 -3.20 -19.57
C ASP A 20 4.63 -3.67 -18.26
N MET A 21 5.93 -3.42 -18.10
CA MET A 21 6.65 -3.76 -16.87
C MET A 21 6.17 -2.92 -15.68
N ASP A 22 5.96 -1.62 -15.88
CA ASP A 22 5.43 -0.72 -14.86
C ASP A 22 4.06 -1.19 -14.35
N LYS A 23 3.14 -1.56 -15.26
CA LYS A 23 1.84 -2.14 -14.87
C LYS A 23 1.96 -3.43 -14.08
N LYS A 24 2.87 -4.32 -14.48
CA LYS A 24 3.12 -5.58 -13.76
C LYS A 24 3.66 -5.32 -12.36
N LEU A 25 4.58 -4.36 -12.23
CA LEU A 25 5.13 -3.95 -10.93
C LEU A 25 4.07 -3.33 -10.03
N SER A 26 3.23 -2.41 -10.54
CA SER A 26 2.09 -1.87 -9.78
C SER A 26 1.10 -2.96 -9.36
N THR A 27 0.78 -3.90 -10.26
CA THR A 27 -0.12 -5.03 -9.94
C THR A 27 0.46 -5.91 -8.83
N TRP A 28 1.75 -6.22 -8.91
CA TRP A 28 2.45 -6.98 -7.88
C TRP A 28 2.45 -6.24 -6.53
N GLU A 29 2.76 -4.94 -6.52
CA GLU A 29 2.81 -4.12 -5.31
C GLU A 29 1.47 -4.16 -4.56
N LEU A 30 0.37 -3.93 -5.29
CA LEU A 30 -0.98 -3.95 -4.74
C LEU A 30 -1.39 -5.33 -4.23
N ALA A 31 -1.05 -6.40 -4.97
CA ALA A 31 -1.36 -7.76 -4.55
C ALA A 31 -0.64 -8.17 -3.26
N VAL A 32 0.62 -7.75 -3.10
CA VAL A 32 1.40 -7.99 -1.86
C VAL A 32 0.81 -7.19 -0.71
N PHE A 33 0.41 -5.94 -0.94
CA PHE A 33 -0.27 -5.14 0.07
C PHE A 33 -1.58 -5.77 0.53
N GLU A 34 -2.46 -6.17 -0.39
CA GLU A 34 -3.71 -6.86 -0.08
C GLU A 34 -3.46 -8.14 0.72
N PHE A 35 -2.47 -8.95 0.30
CA PHE A 35 -2.10 -10.14 1.05
C PHE A 35 -1.65 -9.81 2.49
N SER A 36 -0.77 -8.82 2.66
CA SER A 36 -0.27 -8.41 3.97
C SER A 36 -1.37 -7.90 4.90
N HIS A 37 -2.41 -7.28 4.34
CA HIS A 37 -3.47 -6.64 5.12
C HIS A 37 -4.66 -7.57 5.40
N GLU A 38 -5.06 -8.40 4.42
CA GLU A 38 -6.30 -9.17 4.49
C GLU A 38 -6.09 -10.65 4.78
N LYS A 39 -4.93 -11.21 4.39
CA LYS A 39 -4.70 -12.67 4.39
C LYS A 39 -3.61 -13.08 5.37
N TYR A 40 -2.61 -12.23 5.58
CA TYR A 40 -1.53 -12.49 6.51
C TYR A 40 -1.97 -12.23 7.94
N ASN A 41 -1.92 -13.27 8.78
CA ASN A 41 -2.23 -13.17 10.20
C ASN A 41 -1.25 -14.04 11.00
N ASN A 42 -0.36 -13.41 11.75
CA ASN A 42 0.60 -14.07 12.62
C ASN A 42 0.74 -13.29 13.92
N GLU A 43 0.66 -13.97 15.07
CA GLU A 43 0.69 -13.33 16.38
C GLU A 43 2.07 -12.74 16.75
N LEU A 44 3.13 -13.19 16.09
CA LEU A 44 4.52 -12.86 16.41
C LEU A 44 5.15 -11.89 15.41
N ILE A 45 4.62 -11.82 14.19
CA ILE A 45 5.21 -11.08 13.08
C ILE A 45 4.17 -10.13 12.52
N ASP A 46 4.48 -8.84 12.58
CA ASP A 46 3.75 -7.79 11.87
C ASP A 46 4.37 -7.56 10.49
N MET A 47 3.55 -7.59 9.43
CA MET A 47 3.99 -7.37 8.05
C MET A 47 3.42 -6.05 7.55
N GLN A 48 4.31 -5.11 7.22
CA GLN A 48 3.94 -3.82 6.64
C GLN A 48 4.56 -3.69 5.25
N VAL A 49 3.71 -3.35 4.28
CA VAL A 49 4.08 -3.17 2.87
C VAL A 49 3.87 -1.71 2.51
N ILE A 50 4.92 -1.08 1.99
CA ILE A 50 4.93 0.33 1.62
C ILE A 50 5.40 0.42 0.17
N GLY A 51 4.68 1.19 -0.64
CA GLY A 51 5.01 1.43 -2.03
C GLY A 51 4.26 2.65 -2.59
N THR A 52 4.69 3.13 -3.75
CA THR A 52 4.19 4.37 -4.33
C THR A 52 2.76 4.23 -4.86
N GLU A 53 2.43 3.10 -5.47
CA GLU A 53 1.09 2.86 -6.02
C GLU A 53 0.07 2.70 -4.89
N ILE A 54 0.47 2.06 -3.78
CA ILE A 54 -0.37 1.95 -2.58
C ILE A 54 -0.71 3.34 -2.03
N LEU A 55 0.28 4.23 -1.93
CA LEU A 55 0.08 5.61 -1.47
C LEU A 55 -0.88 6.38 -2.41
N ASP A 56 -0.67 6.28 -3.72
CA ASP A 56 -1.54 6.95 -4.71
C ASP A 56 -2.99 6.48 -4.60
N GLN A 57 -3.23 5.16 -4.46
CA GLN A 57 -4.58 4.63 -4.28
C GLN A 57 -5.24 5.07 -2.98
N GLN A 58 -4.49 5.15 -1.88
CA GLN A 58 -5.03 5.66 -0.62
C GLN A 58 -5.41 7.14 -0.73
N MET A 59 -4.57 7.96 -1.38
CA MET A 59 -4.88 9.37 -1.64
C MET A 59 -6.12 9.55 -2.51
N ILE A 60 -6.29 8.73 -3.56
CA ILE A 60 -7.49 8.76 -4.41
C ILE A 60 -8.74 8.38 -3.59
N LYS A 61 -8.67 7.30 -2.81
CA LYS A 61 -9.79 6.85 -1.95
C LYS A 61 -10.20 7.93 -0.96
N ASP A 62 -9.24 8.61 -0.35
CA ASP A 62 -9.53 9.66 0.62
C ASP A 62 -10.06 10.93 -0.06
N GLY A 63 -9.57 11.28 -1.25
CA GLY A 63 -10.14 12.34 -2.09
C GLY A 63 -11.60 12.06 -2.47
N GLN A 64 -11.93 10.81 -2.84
CA GLN A 64 -13.30 10.39 -3.12
C GLN A 64 -14.21 10.53 -1.90
N LYS A 65 -13.75 10.13 -0.70
CA LYS A 65 -14.52 10.30 0.54
C LYS A 65 -14.80 11.77 0.87
N MET A 66 -13.94 12.69 0.45
CA MET A 66 -14.14 14.13 0.67
C MET A 66 -15.10 14.78 -0.34
N THR A 67 -15.38 14.13 -1.48
CA THR A 67 -16.23 14.67 -2.56
C THR A 67 -17.63 15.12 -2.12
N PRO A 68 -18.37 14.38 -1.26
CA PRO A 68 -19.70 14.80 -0.79
C PRO A 68 -19.69 16.10 0.01
N TYR A 69 -18.59 16.40 0.72
CA TYR A 69 -18.49 17.62 1.53
C TYR A 69 -18.28 18.87 0.68
N PHE A 70 -17.69 18.74 -0.51
CA PHE A 70 -17.59 19.83 -1.48
C PHE A 70 -18.92 20.08 -2.21
N ALA A 71 -19.69 19.03 -2.52
CA ALA A 71 -21.00 19.15 -3.14
C ALA A 71 -22.08 19.78 -2.24
N ALA A 72 -21.94 19.65 -0.92
CA ALA A 72 -22.84 20.26 0.06
C ALA A 72 -22.59 21.77 0.27
N GLY A 73 -21.50 22.34 -0.28
CA GLY A 73 -21.19 23.76 -0.20
C GLY A 73 -21.77 24.62 -1.33
N ASP A 74 -22.27 23.99 -2.40
CA ASP A 74 -22.86 24.63 -3.59
C ASP A 74 -24.41 24.57 -3.60
N LEU A 75 -25.05 24.29 -2.45
CA LEU A 75 -26.51 24.23 -2.25
C LEU A 75 -27.00 25.28 -1.24
#